data_AF-A0A973PPC5-F1
#
_entry.id   AF-A0A973PPC5-F1
#
_cell.length_a   1.000
_cell.length_b   1.000
_cell.length_c   1.000
_cell.angle_alpha   90.00
_cell.angle_beta   90.00
_cell.angle_gamma   90.00
#
_symmetry.space_group_name_H-M   'P 1'
#
loop_
_entity.id
_entity.type
_entity.pdbx_description
1 polymer ?
#
loop_
_entity_poly.entity_id
_entity_poly.type
_entity_poly.pdbx_seq_one_letter_code
_entity_poly.pdbx_strand_id
1 'polypeptide(L)'
;AIDRLAEVGPALGRPLVDTLIDGDMSNLKELRPGSRKRTEIRIVFVFDPDREAIFLAAGDKAGRWSRWYEEAIPLAKARYAEYRTAKSAETKSEDKR
;
A
#
# COMPACT_ATOMS: atom_id res chain seq x y z
N ALA A 1 7.51 -4.37 11.38
CA ALA A 1 6.81 -3.23 10.72
C ALA A 1 5.40 -3.63 10.31
N ILE A 2 5.26 -4.77 9.62
CA ILE A 2 3.95 -5.37 9.31
C ILE A 2 3.19 -5.71 10.60
N ASP A 3 3.83 -6.30 11.61
CA ASP A 3 3.16 -6.62 12.89
C ASP A 3 2.55 -5.38 13.54
N ARG A 4 3.30 -4.26 13.55
CA ARG A 4 2.81 -2.98 14.08
C ARG A 4 1.67 -2.41 13.23
N LEU A 5 1.69 -2.63 11.91
CA LEU A 5 0.59 -2.25 11.03
C LEU A 5 -0.67 -3.09 11.30
N ALA A 6 -0.51 -4.38 11.55
CA ALA A 6 -1.61 -5.28 11.90
C ALA A 6 -2.20 -4.95 13.28
N GLU A 7 -1.36 -4.64 14.27
CA GLU A 7 -1.78 -4.29 15.63
C GLU A 7 -2.51 -2.94 15.69
N VAL A 8 -2.01 -1.92 14.99
CA VAL A 8 -2.50 -0.53 15.12
C VAL A 8 -3.49 -0.16 14.00
N GLY A 9 -3.38 -0.78 12.83
CA GLY A 9 -4.26 -0.53 11.70
C GLY A 9 -4.13 0.89 11.12
N PRO A 10 -5.25 1.49 10.65
CA PRO A 10 -5.24 2.80 9.98
C PRO A 10 -4.67 3.96 10.79
N ALA A 11 -4.58 3.84 12.12
CA ALA A 11 -4.01 4.85 13.00
C ALA A 11 -2.47 4.85 13.00
N LEU A 12 -1.81 3.85 12.40
CA LEU A 12 -0.35 3.81 12.35
C LEU A 12 0.18 4.93 11.44
N GLY A 13 0.94 5.85 12.03
CA GLY A 13 1.54 6.98 11.34
C GLY A 13 3.07 6.92 11.25
N ARG A 14 3.68 8.09 11.11
CA ARG A 14 5.14 8.26 11.10
C ARG A 14 5.75 7.77 12.44
N PRO A 15 6.95 7.18 12.43
CA PRO A 15 7.88 7.06 11.30
C PRO A 15 7.65 5.82 10.43
N LEU A 16 6.75 4.90 10.78
CA LEU A 16 6.59 3.64 10.04
C LEU A 16 5.70 3.77 8.80
N VAL A 17 4.76 4.71 8.78
CA VAL A 17 3.86 4.93 7.63
C VAL A 17 3.90 6.39 7.16
N ASP A 18 3.77 6.62 5.85
CA ASP A 18 3.32 7.91 5.28
C ASP A 18 2.10 7.70 4.39
N THR A 19 1.44 8.83 4.10
CA THR A 19 0.56 8.97 2.94
C THR A 19 1.39 9.43 1.74
N LEU A 20 1.25 8.74 0.61
CA LEU A 20 1.81 9.18 -0.67
C LEU A 20 0.86 10.21 -1.28
N ILE A 21 1.39 11.38 -1.65
CA ILE A 21 0.62 12.41 -2.34
C ILE A 21 0.64 12.06 -3.83
N ASP A 22 -0.48 11.57 -4.33
CA ASP A 22 -0.69 11.30 -5.74
C ASP A 22 -2.15 11.64 -6.07
N GLY A 23 -2.36 12.68 -6.86
CA GLY A 23 -3.57 13.52 -6.89
C GLY A 23 -4.91 12.77 -6.83
N ASP A 24 -5.03 11.67 -7.58
CA ASP A 24 -6.29 10.92 -7.71
C ASP A 24 -6.52 9.86 -6.62
N MET A 25 -5.54 9.59 -5.74
CA MET A 25 -5.62 8.50 -4.76
C MET A 25 -5.08 8.91 -3.39
N SER A 26 -5.93 9.58 -2.61
CA SER A 26 -5.59 10.08 -1.26
C SER A 26 -5.38 8.98 -0.20
N ASN A 27 -5.78 7.74 -0.47
CA ASN A 27 -5.64 6.62 0.45
C ASN A 27 -4.35 5.79 0.23
N LEU A 28 -3.51 6.16 -0.74
CA LEU A 28 -2.25 5.46 -1.00
C LEU A 28 -1.23 5.76 0.10
N LYS A 29 -0.68 4.71 0.68
CA LYS A 29 0.26 4.78 1.82
C LYS A 29 1.55 4.04 1.50
N GLU A 30 2.61 4.42 2.18
CA GLU A 30 3.87 3.68 2.20
C GLU A 30 4.19 3.16 3.60
N LEU A 31 4.57 1.89 3.70
CA LEU A 31 5.20 1.33 4.89
C LEU A 31 6.71 1.44 4.73
N ARG A 32 7.36 1.88 5.81
CA ARG A 32 8.81 2.10 5.93
C ARG A 32 9.40 1.21 7.02
N PRO A 33 9.63 -0.09 6.74
CA PRO A 33 10.45 -0.91 7.62
C PRO A 33 11.82 -0.27 7.85
N GLY A 34 12.40 -0.50 9.03
CA GLY A 34 13.74 -0.03 9.33
C GLY A 34 14.76 -0.59 8.34
N SER A 35 15.55 0.32 7.77
CA SER A 35 16.53 0.04 6.72
C SER A 35 17.94 -0.05 7.33
N ARG A 36 18.71 -1.09 6.96
CA ARG A 36 20.12 -1.23 7.37
C ARG A 36 21.03 -0.88 6.21
N LYS A 37 21.71 0.28 6.27
CA LYS A 37 22.84 0.80 5.45
C LYS A 37 22.77 0.66 3.91
N ARG A 38 22.46 -0.52 3.37
CA ARG A 38 22.50 -0.88 1.95
C ARG A 38 21.13 -1.02 1.28
N THR A 39 20.06 -1.17 2.06
CA THR A 39 18.71 -1.39 1.54
C THR A 39 17.76 -0.36 2.10
N GLU A 40 16.84 0.16 1.29
CA GLU A 40 15.77 1.05 1.70
C GLU A 40 14.41 0.47 1.27
N ILE A 41 13.89 -0.49 2.03
CA ILE A 41 12.67 -1.20 1.65
C ILE A 41 11.46 -0.29 1.84
N ARG A 42 10.62 -0.21 0.81
CA ARG A 42 9.34 0.50 0.85
C ARG A 42 8.24 -0.39 0.31
N ILE A 43 7.08 -0.32 0.94
CA ILE A 43 5.90 -1.10 0.54
C ILE A 43 4.76 -0.11 0.34
N VAL A 44 4.23 -0.02 -0.88
CA VAL A 44 3.05 0.77 -1.21
C VAL A 44 1.81 -0.05 -0.93
N PHE A 45 0.84 0.54 -0.24
CA PHE A 45 -0.35 -0.15 0.22
C PHE A 45 -1.53 0.79 0.40
N VAL A 46 -2.71 0.23 0.57
CA VAL A 46 -3.94 0.95 0.94
C VAL A 46 -4.62 0.21 2.09
N PHE A 47 -5.46 0.92 2.83
CA PHE A 47 -6.51 0.27 3.60
C PHE A 47 -7.76 0.22 2.73
N ASP A 48 -8.36 -0.96 2.62
CA ASP A 48 -9.64 -1.13 1.96
C ASP A 48 -10.82 -0.75 2.91
N PRO A 49 -12.08 -0.80 2.45
CA PRO A 49 -13.23 -0.46 3.30
C PRO A 49 -13.37 -1.34 4.55
N ASP A 50 -12.88 -2.58 4.50
CA ASP A 50 -12.91 -3.54 5.60
C ASP A 50 -11.73 -3.31 6.59
N ARG A 51 -10.93 -2.27 6.34
CA ARG A 51 -9.72 -1.89 7.11
C ARG A 51 -8.61 -2.93 7.00
N GLU A 52 -8.61 -3.73 5.95
CA GLU A 52 -7.53 -4.64 5.63
C GLU A 52 -6.43 -3.89 4.88
N ALA A 53 -5.17 -4.14 5.25
CA ALA A 53 -4.03 -3.57 4.56
C ALA A 53 -3.73 -4.38 3.30
N ILE A 54 -3.95 -3.79 2.13
CA ILE A 54 -3.68 -4.42 0.83
C ILE A 54 -2.32 -3.94 0.32
N PHE A 55 -1.33 -4.83 0.32
CA PHE A 55 0.00 -4.54 -0.21
C PHE A 55 0.02 -4.62 -1.73
N LEU A 56 0.38 -3.52 -2.38
CA LEU A 56 0.24 -3.35 -3.82
C LEU A 56 1.59 -3.39 -4.55
N ALA A 57 2.66 -2.88 -3.94
CA ALA A 57 4.01 -2.97 -4.49
C ALA A 57 5.04 -2.93 -3.36
N ALA A 58 6.17 -3.60 -3.55
CA ALA A 58 7.30 -3.54 -2.62
C ALA A 58 8.61 -3.49 -3.42
N GLY A 59 9.60 -2.77 -2.91
CA GLY A 59 10.91 -2.74 -3.53
C GLY A 59 11.98 -2.08 -2.68
N ASP A 60 13.23 -2.26 -3.12
CA ASP A 60 14.38 -1.58 -2.56
C ASP A 60 14.63 -0.26 -3.30
N LYS A 61 14.44 0.84 -2.58
CA LYS A 61 14.60 2.22 -3.04
C LYS A 61 16.07 2.69 -2.98
N ALA A 62 16.97 1.91 -2.38
CA ALA A 62 18.38 2.29 -2.26
C ALA A 62 18.98 2.62 -3.65
N GLY A 63 19.53 3.82 -3.79
CA GLY A 63 20.16 4.29 -5.04
C GLY A 63 19.22 4.64 -6.20
N ARG A 64 17.89 4.54 -6.04
CA ARG A 64 16.91 4.77 -7.14
C ARG A 64 15.68 5.57 -6.69
N TRP A 65 15.92 6.69 -6.01
CA TRP A 65 14.89 7.39 -5.23
C TRP A 65 13.70 7.92 -6.05
N SER A 66 13.94 8.58 -7.18
CA SER A 66 12.88 9.13 -8.05
C SER A 66 12.20 8.02 -8.85
N ARG A 67 13.01 7.25 -9.58
CA ARG A 67 12.57 6.16 -10.46
C ARG A 67 11.69 5.13 -9.75
N TRP A 68 11.98 4.83 -8.48
CA TRP A 68 11.18 3.87 -7.73
C TRP A 68 9.73 4.32 -7.56
N TYR A 69 9.47 5.59 -7.24
CA TYR A 69 8.09 6.07 -7.12
C TYR A 69 7.39 6.16 -8.48
N GLU A 70 8.11 6.59 -9.52
CA GLU A 70 7.60 6.65 -10.90
C GLU A 70 7.14 5.28 -11.41
N GLU A 71 7.76 4.19 -10.95
CA GLU A 71 7.37 2.82 -11.31
C GLU A 71 6.36 2.21 -10.32
N ALA A 72 6.58 2.38 -9.01
CA ALA A 72 5.78 1.72 -7.98
C ALA A 72 4.38 2.30 -7.82
N ILE A 73 4.19 3.61 -7.98
CA ILE A 73 2.89 4.26 -7.81
C ILE A 73 1.90 3.85 -8.92
N PRO A 74 2.24 3.94 -10.23
CA PRO A 74 1.33 3.49 -11.28
C PRO A 74 1.00 2.00 -11.17
N LEU A 75 2.00 1.17 -10.84
CA LEU A 75 1.81 -0.27 -10.62
C LEU A 75 0.85 -0.55 -9.47
N ALA A 76 0.99 0.18 -8.35
CA ALA A 76 0.10 0.03 -7.21
C ALA A 76 -1.34 0.46 -7.55
N LYS A 77 -1.51 1.57 -8.26
CA LYS A 77 -2.82 2.05 -8.74
C LYS A 77 -3.52 1.01 -9.62
N ALA A 78 -2.81 0.42 -10.59
CA ALA A 78 -3.36 -0.61 -11.47
C ALA A 78 -3.84 -1.83 -10.66
N ARG A 79 -3.00 -2.34 -9.75
CA ARG A 79 -3.34 -3.48 -8.88
C ARG A 79 -4.52 -3.19 -7.95
N TYR A 80 -4.63 -1.95 -7.47
CA TYR A 80 -5.77 -1.58 -6.63
C TYR A 80 -7.09 -1.53 -7.42
N ALA A 81 -7.06 -1.06 -8.68
CA ALA A 81 -8.23 -1.10 -9.55
C ALA A 81 -8.71 -2.54 -9.82
N GLU A 82 -7.76 -3.45 -10.05
CA GLU A 82 -8.03 -4.90 -10.19
C GLU A 82 -8.65 -5.48 -8.91
N TYR A 83 -8.04 -5.21 -7.75
CA TYR A 83 -8.57 -5.62 -6.44
C TYR A 83 -10.01 -5.14 -6.22
N ARG A 84 -10.29 -3.86 -6.47
CA ARG A 84 -11.62 -3.28 -6.29
C ARG A 84 -12.67 -3.93 -7.18
N THR A 85 -12.28 -4.27 -8.41
CA THR A 85 -13.17 -4.97 -9.35
C THR A 85 -13.50 -6.37 -8.83
N ALA A 86 -12.48 -7.14 -8.42
CA ALA A 86 -12.65 -8.49 -7.88
C ALA A 86 -13.51 -8.49 -6.60
N LYS A 87 -13.16 -7.65 -5.62
CA LYS A 87 -13.90 -7.53 -4.34
C LYS A 87 -15.37 -7.18 -4.55
N SER A 88 -15.67 -6.28 -5.49
CA SER A 88 -17.06 -5.90 -5.81
C SER A 88 -17.87 -7.04 -6.45
N ALA A 89 -17.21 -7.96 -7.15
CA ALA A 89 -17.85 -9.13 -7.74
C ALA A 89 -18.13 -10.21 -6.69
N GLU A 90 -17.22 -10.40 -5.73
CA GLU A 90 -17.38 -11.30 -4.59
C GLU A 90 -18.57 -10.89 -3.71
N THR A 91 -18.64 -9.61 -3.30
CA THR A 91 -19.76 -9.10 -2.47
C THR A 91 -21.12 -9.30 -3.15
N LYS A 92 -21.23 -9.11 -4.46
CA LYS A 92 -22.48 -9.34 -5.22
C LYS A 92 -22.87 -10.82 -5.31
N SER A 93 -21.92 -11.73 -5.13
CA SER A 93 -22.17 -13.17 -5.17
C SER A 93 -22.61 -13.71 -3.81
N GLU A 94 -22.16 -13.10 -2.72
CA GLU A 94 -22.57 -13.43 -1.35
C GLU A 94 -23.98 -12.92 -1.05
N ASP A 95 -24.33 -11.71 -1.51
CA ASP A 95 -25.65 -11.09 -1.29
C ASP A 95 -26.79 -11.75 -2.12
N LYS A 96 -26.44 -12.65 -3.05
CA LYS A 96 -27.38 -13.42 -3.89
C LYS A 96 -27.60 -14.86 -3.41
N ARG A 97 -26.90 -15.30 -2.37
CA ARG A 97 -27.05 -16.63 -1.77
C ARG A 97 -27.98 -16.58 -0.58
#